data_AF-A0A3A8QZ61-F1
#
_entry.id   AF-A0A3A8QZ61-F1
#
_cell.length_a   1.000
_cell.length_b   1.000
_cell.length_c   1.000
_cell.angle_alpha   90.00
_cell.angle_beta   90.00
_cell.angle_gamma   90.00
#
_symmetry.space_group_name_H-M   'P 1'
#
loop_
_entity.id
_entity.type
_entity.pdbx_description
1 polymer ?
#
loop_
_entity_poly.entity_id
_entity_poly.type
_entity_poly.pdbx_seq_one_letter_code
_entity_poly.pdbx_strand_id
1 'polypeptide(L)'
;MEATRVGRALRMARKLLPARKEAPRATVADVTLPALSLPLERIALVVCVLARERAAELLGGLADAEAGRALRHLERFADMPSAQRQAKVAVDFGERADAANRLSLFLEAAPEALRLEALRGLPPYHRSRFPQWEDAGPRAEAAPALTALAERRIREALR
;
A
#
# COMPACT_ATOMS: atom_id res chain seq x y z
N MET A 1 7.01 -28.27 -2.44
CA MET A 1 7.35 -27.83 -1.06
C MET A 1 6.76 -26.44 -0.75
N GLU A 2 5.44 -26.25 -0.85
CA GLU A 2 4.77 -24.94 -0.63
C GLU A 2 3.93 -24.85 0.66
N ALA A 3 3.51 -26.00 1.22
CA ALA A 3 2.65 -26.08 2.41
C ALA A 3 3.27 -25.43 3.68
N THR A 4 4.59 -25.19 3.67
CA THR A 4 5.35 -24.71 4.85
C THR A 4 5.40 -23.20 5.02
N ARG A 5 5.17 -22.38 3.98
CA ARG A 5 5.23 -20.90 4.11
C ARG A 5 3.91 -20.33 4.64
N VAL A 6 2.82 -20.79 4.07
CA VAL A 6 1.45 -20.38 4.40
C VAL A 6 1.07 -20.76 5.83
N GLY A 7 1.27 -22.03 6.23
CA GLY A 7 1.00 -22.48 7.60
C GLY A 7 1.84 -21.75 8.65
N ARG A 8 3.03 -21.24 8.29
CA ARG A 8 3.87 -20.41 9.16
C ARG A 8 3.37 -18.97 9.28
N ALA A 9 2.89 -18.36 8.19
CA ALA A 9 2.27 -17.04 8.24
C ALA A 9 1.03 -17.04 9.15
N LEU A 10 0.20 -18.08 9.02
CA LEU A 10 -0.97 -18.28 9.89
C LEU A 10 -0.59 -18.43 11.36
N ARG A 11 0.45 -19.24 11.64
CA ARG A 11 0.95 -19.47 12.99
C ARG A 11 1.54 -18.20 13.61
N MET A 12 2.25 -17.37 12.83
CA MET A 12 2.77 -16.09 13.32
C MET A 12 1.67 -15.09 13.61
N ALA A 13 0.70 -14.92 12.70
CA ALA A 13 -0.42 -14.02 12.93
C ALA A 13 -1.22 -14.42 14.18
N ARG A 14 -1.50 -15.72 14.34
CA ARG A 14 -2.15 -16.26 15.56
C ARG A 14 -1.31 -16.11 16.83
N LYS A 15 0.02 -15.99 16.75
CA LYS A 15 0.90 -15.77 17.91
C LYS A 15 0.98 -14.29 18.32
N LEU A 16 0.97 -13.38 17.34
CA LEU A 16 1.12 -11.94 17.56
C LEU A 16 -0.15 -11.30 18.13
N LEU A 17 -1.33 -11.76 17.70
CA LEU A 17 -2.61 -11.19 18.14
C LEU A 17 -2.89 -11.37 19.65
N PRO A 18 -2.72 -12.57 20.26
CA PRO A 18 -2.96 -12.76 21.69
C PRO A 18 -1.82 -12.25 22.58
N ALA A 19 -0.61 -12.01 22.05
CA ALA A 19 0.52 -11.45 22.81
C ALA A 19 0.34 -9.96 23.17
N ARG A 20 -0.73 -9.32 22.65
CA ARG A 20 -1.03 -7.89 22.80
C ARG A 20 -1.87 -7.53 24.03
N LYS A 21 -1.95 -8.42 25.03
CA LYS A 21 -2.61 -8.11 26.31
C LYS A 21 -1.92 -6.97 27.08
N GLU A 22 -0.72 -6.57 26.70
CA GLU A 22 -0.11 -5.32 27.16
C GLU A 22 -0.40 -4.19 26.19
N ALA A 23 -1.15 -3.20 26.69
CA ALA A 23 -1.41 -1.96 25.98
C ALA A 23 -0.08 -1.26 25.62
N PRO A 24 0.10 -0.77 24.38
CA PRO A 24 1.29 -0.02 24.04
C PRO A 24 1.31 1.28 24.84
N ARG A 25 2.45 1.59 25.48
CA ARG A 25 2.68 2.93 26.03
C ARG A 25 2.59 3.94 24.90
N ALA A 26 1.61 4.83 25.00
CA ALA A 26 1.40 5.93 24.08
C ALA A 26 2.63 6.84 24.09
N THR A 27 3.41 6.81 23.03
CA THR A 27 4.38 7.86 22.74
C THR A 27 4.32 8.20 21.26
N VAL A 28 4.27 9.51 21.01
CA VAL A 28 4.19 10.23 19.73
C VAL A 28 2.78 10.31 19.15
N ALA A 29 2.12 11.44 19.45
CA ALA A 29 0.95 12.05 18.81
C ALA A 29 0.02 11.08 18.06
N ASP A 30 -1.15 10.85 18.65
CA ASP A 30 -2.35 10.34 17.97
C ASP A 30 -2.73 11.30 16.83
N VAL A 31 -2.01 11.19 15.71
CA VAL A 31 -2.51 11.61 14.42
C VAL A 31 -3.60 10.61 14.12
N THR A 32 -4.85 10.94 14.50
CA THR A 32 -6.03 10.24 14.01
C THR A 32 -6.09 10.46 12.51
N LEU A 33 -5.34 9.65 11.76
CA LEU A 33 -5.54 9.49 10.34
C LEU A 33 -7.02 9.15 10.16
N PRO A 34 -7.73 9.77 9.19
CA PRO A 34 -9.08 9.35 8.88
C PRO A 34 -9.07 7.84 8.72
N ALA A 35 -10.11 7.14 9.18
CA ALA A 35 -10.26 5.70 9.04
C ALA A 35 -10.26 5.36 7.54
N LEU A 36 -9.06 5.31 6.95
CA LEU A 36 -8.81 4.79 5.63
C LEU A 36 -9.31 3.37 5.76
N SER A 37 -10.39 3.03 5.04
CA SER A 37 -10.89 1.67 5.00
C SER A 37 -9.74 0.81 4.49
N LEU A 38 -8.96 0.24 5.41
CA LEU A 38 -7.73 -0.43 5.05
C LEU A 38 -8.14 -1.62 4.18
N PRO A 39 -7.47 -1.87 3.05
CA PRO A 39 -7.77 -3.01 2.22
C PRO A 39 -7.23 -4.28 2.92
N LEU A 40 -7.89 -4.70 4.01
CA LEU A 40 -7.45 -5.77 4.91
C LEU A 40 -7.19 -7.08 4.17
N GLU A 41 -7.97 -7.34 3.13
CA GLU A 41 -7.78 -8.48 2.24
C GLU A 41 -6.45 -8.39 1.48
N ARG A 42 -6.06 -7.23 0.97
CA ARG A 42 -4.77 -7.01 0.30
C ARG A 42 -3.61 -7.12 1.28
N ILE A 43 -3.77 -6.58 2.49
CA ILE A 43 -2.77 -6.71 3.56
C ILE A 43 -2.55 -8.19 3.91
N ALA A 44 -3.63 -8.95 4.07
CA ALA A 44 -3.59 -10.39 4.29
C ALA A 44 -2.91 -11.13 3.13
N LEU A 45 -3.18 -10.76 1.88
CA LEU A 45 -2.58 -11.38 0.70
C LEU A 45 -1.06 -11.10 0.63
N VAL A 46 -0.64 -9.87 0.95
CA VAL A 46 0.77 -9.49 1.11
C VAL A 46 1.46 -10.33 2.18
N VAL A 47 0.85 -10.46 3.36
CA VAL A 47 1.41 -11.27 4.46
C VAL A 47 1.52 -12.75 4.05
N CYS A 48 0.57 -13.25 3.26
CA CYS A 48 0.57 -14.62 2.77
C CYS A 48 1.73 -14.90 1.77
N VAL A 49 2.17 -13.90 1.02
CA VAL A 49 3.07 -14.06 -0.15
C VAL A 49 4.49 -13.55 0.11
N LEU A 50 4.63 -12.39 0.76
CA LEU A 50 5.90 -11.64 0.89
C LEU A 50 6.78 -12.04 2.07
N ALA A 51 6.45 -13.11 2.80
CA ALA A 51 7.31 -13.73 3.80
C ALA A 51 7.74 -12.83 4.99
N ARG A 52 7.09 -13.11 6.12
CA ARG A 52 7.66 -13.32 7.46
C ARG A 52 8.26 -12.14 8.24
N GLU A 53 9.22 -11.39 7.70
CA GLU A 53 9.94 -10.39 8.53
C GLU A 53 9.08 -9.15 8.79
N ARG A 54 8.42 -8.64 7.74
CA ARG A 54 7.59 -7.43 7.84
C ARG A 54 6.12 -7.71 8.11
N ALA A 55 5.73 -8.99 8.16
CA ALA A 55 4.36 -9.40 8.44
C ALA A 55 3.91 -8.99 9.85
N ALA A 56 4.83 -9.04 10.82
CA ALA A 56 4.55 -8.61 12.19
C ALA A 56 4.34 -7.10 12.27
N GLU A 57 5.14 -6.31 11.56
CA GLU A 57 4.99 -4.85 11.46
C GLU A 57 3.66 -4.47 10.79
N LEU A 58 3.33 -5.13 9.67
CA LEU A 58 2.10 -4.88 8.92
C LEU A 58 0.84 -5.21 9.71
N LEU A 59 0.83 -6.33 10.44
CA LEU A 59 -0.31 -6.71 11.28
C LEU A 59 -0.33 -5.92 12.59
N GLY A 60 0.83 -5.53 13.11
CA GLY A 60 0.97 -4.70 14.31
C GLY A 60 0.45 -3.28 14.12
N GLY A 61 0.42 -2.76 12.89
CA GLY A 61 -0.19 -1.45 12.60
C GLY A 61 -1.73 -1.43 12.64
N LEU A 62 -2.40 -2.59 12.73
CA LEU A 62 -3.86 -2.69 12.70
C LEU A 62 -4.49 -2.58 14.10
N ALA A 63 -5.67 -1.97 14.17
CA ALA A 63 -6.53 -2.06 15.35
C ALA A 63 -7.03 -3.51 15.52
N ASP A 64 -7.34 -3.94 16.75
CA ASP A 64 -7.62 -5.36 17.04
C ASP A 64 -8.78 -5.95 16.21
N ALA A 65 -9.84 -5.16 15.98
CA ALA A 65 -10.96 -5.55 15.13
C ALA A 65 -10.57 -5.75 13.65
N GLU A 66 -9.63 -4.95 13.15
CA GLU A 66 -9.09 -5.04 11.80
C GLU A 66 -8.12 -6.21 11.66
N ALA A 67 -7.33 -6.45 12.70
CA ALA A 67 -6.36 -7.52 12.75
C ALA A 67 -7.07 -8.89 12.74
N GLY A 68 -8.18 -9.03 13.48
CA GLY A 68 -9.04 -10.22 13.43
C GLY A 68 -9.68 -10.44 12.06
N ARG A 69 -10.08 -9.37 11.35
CA ARG A 69 -10.58 -9.46 9.96
C ARG A 69 -9.48 -9.90 9.00
N ALA A 70 -8.29 -9.31 9.09
CA ALA A 70 -7.13 -9.67 8.28
C ALA A 70 -6.73 -11.14 8.48
N LEU A 71 -6.81 -11.66 9.72
CA LEU A 71 -6.57 -13.08 10.01
C LEU A 71 -7.54 -14.00 9.24
N ARG A 72 -8.83 -13.67 9.19
CA ARG A 72 -9.82 -14.47 8.44
C ARG A 72 -9.57 -14.47 6.93
N HIS A 73 -8.98 -13.40 6.39
CA HIS A 73 -8.54 -13.39 4.99
C HIS A 73 -7.29 -14.26 4.80
N LEU A 74 -6.34 -14.21 5.73
CA LEU A 74 -5.16 -15.09 5.73
C LEU A 74 -5.52 -16.57 5.77
N GLU A 75 -6.50 -16.95 6.60
CA GLU A 75 -7.02 -18.33 6.67
C GLU A 75 -7.61 -18.75 5.32
N ARG A 76 -8.47 -17.91 4.73
CA ARG A 76 -9.05 -18.16 3.40
C ARG A 76 -7.99 -18.31 2.31
N PHE A 77 -6.94 -17.48 2.32
CA PHE A 77 -5.84 -17.62 1.35
C PHE A 77 -5.00 -18.86 1.60
N ALA A 78 -4.85 -19.25 2.86
CA ALA A 78 -4.10 -20.44 3.21
C ALA A 78 -4.73 -21.72 2.63
N ASP A 79 -6.06 -21.76 2.62
CA ASP A 79 -6.85 -22.89 2.14
C ASP A 79 -6.93 -22.96 0.60
N MET A 80 -6.57 -21.88 -0.12
CA MET A 80 -6.58 -21.87 -1.58
C MET A 80 -5.49 -22.78 -2.19
N PRO A 81 -5.72 -23.38 -3.37
CA PRO A 81 -4.65 -23.95 -4.19
C PRO A 81 -3.60 -22.90 -4.59
N SER A 82 -2.35 -23.32 -4.77
CA SER A 82 -1.23 -22.41 -5.09
C SER A 82 -1.48 -21.57 -6.36
N ALA A 83 -2.00 -22.19 -7.43
CA ALA A 83 -2.34 -21.48 -8.66
C ALA A 83 -3.42 -20.39 -8.46
N GLN A 84 -4.43 -20.65 -7.62
CA GLN A 84 -5.47 -19.66 -7.32
C GLN A 84 -4.93 -18.51 -6.48
N ARG A 85 -4.03 -18.78 -5.52
CA ARG A 85 -3.32 -17.72 -4.79
C ARG A 85 -2.49 -16.86 -5.73
N GLN A 86 -1.70 -17.47 -6.60
CA GLN A 86 -0.86 -16.75 -7.57
C GLN A 86 -1.71 -15.90 -8.52
N ALA A 87 -2.83 -16.43 -9.01
CA ALA A 87 -3.78 -15.68 -9.83
C ALA A 87 -4.36 -14.47 -9.07
N LYS A 88 -4.77 -14.67 -7.81
CA LYS A 88 -5.30 -13.57 -7.00
C LYS A 88 -4.24 -12.50 -6.70
N VAL A 89 -2.99 -12.90 -6.47
CA VAL A 89 -1.85 -11.97 -6.34
C VAL A 89 -1.63 -11.20 -7.63
N ALA A 90 -1.66 -11.86 -8.78
CA ALA A 90 -1.51 -11.19 -10.08
C ALA A 90 -2.64 -10.19 -10.35
N VAL A 91 -3.87 -10.51 -9.97
CA VAL A 91 -5.01 -9.57 -10.11
C VAL A 91 -4.88 -8.37 -9.16
N ASP A 92 -4.53 -8.62 -7.90
CA ASP A 92 -4.50 -7.56 -6.88
C ASP A 92 -3.22 -6.70 -6.94
N PHE A 93 -2.09 -7.30 -7.34
CA PHE A 93 -0.73 -6.73 -7.26
C PHE A 93 0.15 -6.93 -8.50
N GLY A 94 -0.35 -7.58 -9.56
CA GLY A 94 0.39 -7.69 -10.82
C GLY A 94 0.52 -6.34 -11.52
N GLU A 95 1.33 -6.31 -12.59
CA GLU A 95 1.51 -5.11 -13.41
C GLU A 95 0.15 -4.63 -13.92
N ARG A 96 -0.19 -3.39 -13.58
CA ARG A 96 -1.45 -2.80 -14.01
C ARG A 96 -1.24 -2.05 -15.32
N ALA A 97 -1.93 -2.50 -16.37
CA ALA A 97 -1.91 -1.87 -17.68
C ALA A 97 -2.50 -0.44 -17.71
N ASP A 98 -3.05 0.04 -16.59
CA ASP A 98 -3.76 1.32 -16.47
C ASP A 98 -2.94 2.44 -15.82
N ALA A 99 -1.60 2.29 -15.75
CA ALA A 99 -0.69 3.26 -15.13
C ALA A 99 -0.96 4.72 -15.57
N ALA A 100 -1.30 4.92 -16.83
CA ALA A 100 -1.69 6.23 -17.38
C ALA A 100 -2.96 6.79 -16.73
N ASN A 101 -4.02 5.99 -16.63
CA ASN A 101 -5.29 6.39 -16.03
C ASN A 101 -5.13 6.65 -14.53
N ARG A 102 -4.34 5.84 -13.84
CA ARG A 102 -4.05 6.02 -12.41
C ARG A 102 -3.29 7.32 -12.15
N LEU A 103 -2.33 7.63 -13.01
CA LEU A 103 -1.61 8.89 -12.96
C LEU A 103 -2.55 10.07 -13.23
N SER A 104 -3.45 9.97 -14.21
CA SER A 104 -4.49 10.99 -14.46
C SER A 104 -5.38 11.22 -13.25
N LEU A 105 -5.95 10.14 -12.68
CA LEU A 105 -6.83 10.22 -11.50
C LEU A 105 -6.12 10.83 -10.29
N PHE A 106 -4.86 10.47 -10.07
CA PHE A 106 -4.05 11.06 -9.01
C PHE A 106 -3.86 12.56 -9.25
N LEU A 107 -3.45 12.96 -10.45
CA LEU A 107 -3.21 14.36 -10.77
C LEU A 107 -4.51 15.17 -10.64
N GLU A 108 -5.64 14.67 -11.10
CA GLU A 108 -6.95 15.33 -10.97
C GLU A 108 -7.34 15.56 -9.50
N ALA A 109 -7.21 14.53 -8.66
CA ALA A 109 -7.62 14.59 -7.25
C ALA A 109 -6.59 15.25 -6.31
N ALA A 110 -5.33 15.40 -6.74
CA ALA A 110 -4.28 15.94 -5.89
C ALA A 110 -4.46 17.44 -5.61
N PRO A 111 -4.12 17.92 -4.39
CA PRO A 111 -3.97 19.35 -4.14
C PRO A 111 -2.97 19.98 -5.11
N GLU A 112 -3.20 21.23 -5.50
CA GLU A 112 -2.44 21.93 -6.55
C GLU A 112 -0.91 21.86 -6.33
N ALA A 113 -0.45 22.12 -5.10
CA ALA A 113 0.98 22.04 -4.77
C ALA A 113 1.58 20.65 -5.02
N LEU A 114 0.86 19.57 -4.68
CA LEU A 114 1.32 18.20 -4.91
C LEU A 114 1.25 17.81 -6.38
N ARG A 115 0.22 18.28 -7.10
CA ARG A 115 0.04 18.07 -8.54
C ARG A 115 1.21 18.68 -9.33
N LEU A 116 1.57 19.92 -9.03
CA LEU A 116 2.68 20.62 -9.68
C LEU A 116 4.01 19.90 -9.42
N GLU A 117 4.27 19.49 -8.18
CA GLU A 117 5.46 18.70 -7.85
C GLU A 117 5.50 17.35 -8.55
N ALA A 118 4.35 16.68 -8.68
CA ALA A 118 4.29 15.42 -9.42
C ALA A 118 4.57 15.62 -10.92
N LEU A 119 3.99 16.65 -11.54
CA LEU A 119 4.24 16.96 -12.95
C LEU A 119 5.72 17.30 -13.22
N ARG A 120 6.38 17.98 -12.27
CA ARG A 120 7.82 18.26 -12.29
C ARG A 120 8.65 16.99 -12.19
N GLY A 121 8.25 16.03 -11.36
CA GLY A 121 8.94 14.74 -11.17
C GLY A 121 8.67 13.70 -12.26
N LEU A 122 7.69 13.91 -13.14
CA LEU A 122 7.35 12.93 -14.18
C LEU A 122 8.43 12.83 -15.28
N PRO A 123 8.77 11.61 -15.73
CA PRO A 123 9.64 11.42 -16.89
C PRO A 123 9.05 12.10 -18.15
N PRO A 124 9.89 12.58 -19.09
CA PRO A 124 9.43 13.31 -20.27
C PRO A 124 8.34 12.59 -21.08
N TYR A 125 8.45 11.27 -21.24
CA TYR A 125 7.47 10.46 -21.95
C TYR A 125 6.08 10.45 -21.31
N HIS A 126 5.99 10.55 -19.98
CA HIS A 126 4.70 10.60 -19.28
C HIS A 126 4.13 12.02 -19.25
N ARG A 127 4.97 13.04 -19.30
CA ARG A 127 4.55 14.45 -19.27
C ARG A 127 3.79 14.84 -20.54
N SER A 128 4.15 14.30 -21.71
CA SER A 128 3.45 14.55 -22.99
C SER A 128 1.98 14.10 -23.02
N ARG A 129 1.55 13.28 -22.04
CA ARG A 129 0.16 12.84 -21.89
C ARG A 129 -0.70 13.84 -21.12
N PHE A 130 -0.11 14.91 -20.61
CA PHE A 130 -0.78 15.91 -19.78
C PHE A 130 -0.50 17.35 -20.26
N PRO A 131 -0.79 17.67 -21.55
CA PRO A 131 -0.49 18.97 -22.14
C PRO A 131 -1.21 20.13 -21.44
N GLN A 132 -2.37 19.87 -20.82
CA GLN A 132 -3.13 20.87 -20.07
C GLN A 132 -2.41 21.40 -18.82
N TRP A 133 -1.30 20.78 -18.40
CA TRP A 133 -0.54 21.15 -17.21
C TRP A 133 0.95 21.42 -17.50
N GLU A 134 1.31 21.63 -18.77
CA GLU A 134 2.69 21.87 -19.21
C GLU A 134 3.25 23.22 -18.69
N ASP A 135 2.37 24.20 -18.46
CA ASP A 135 2.68 25.54 -17.93
C ASP A 135 2.60 25.63 -16.40
N ALA A 136 3.27 24.72 -15.70
CA ALA A 136 3.33 24.67 -14.24
C ALA A 136 4.19 25.79 -13.59
N GLY A 137 4.05 27.04 -14.04
CA GLY A 137 4.53 28.28 -13.42
C GLY A 137 6.01 28.37 -13.04
N PRO A 138 6.48 29.52 -12.55
CA PRO A 138 7.86 29.68 -12.10
C PRO A 138 8.21 28.75 -10.92
N ARG A 139 9.49 28.36 -10.89
CA ARG A 139 10.08 27.37 -9.98
C ARG A 139 10.16 27.91 -8.54
N ALA A 140 9.05 27.80 -7.80
CA ALA A 140 9.11 27.89 -6.34
C ALA A 140 9.77 26.64 -5.78
N GLU A 141 10.75 26.82 -4.88
CA GLU A 141 11.44 25.74 -4.19
C GLU A 141 10.41 24.98 -3.32
N ALA A 142 10.18 23.71 -3.62
CA ALA A 142 9.23 22.90 -2.90
C ALA A 142 9.86 22.29 -1.65
N ALA A 143 9.03 22.10 -0.61
CA ALA A 143 9.47 21.41 0.59
C ALA A 143 9.91 19.97 0.25
N PRO A 144 11.05 19.47 0.76
CA PRO A 144 11.55 18.12 0.44
C PRO A 144 10.54 16.99 0.70
N ALA A 145 9.69 17.14 1.72
CA ALA A 145 8.63 16.18 2.03
C ALA A 145 7.55 16.10 0.93
N LEU A 146 7.25 17.21 0.26
CA LEU A 146 6.29 17.28 -0.83
C LEU A 146 6.84 16.60 -2.08
N THR A 147 8.11 16.85 -2.40
CA THR A 147 8.81 16.17 -3.50
C THR A 147 8.88 14.66 -3.27
N ALA A 148 9.25 14.22 -2.07
CA ALA A 148 9.31 12.79 -1.72
C ALA A 148 7.92 12.12 -1.82
N LEU A 149 6.86 12.82 -1.42
CA LEU A 149 5.48 12.34 -1.55
C LEU A 149 5.08 12.22 -3.03
N ALA A 150 5.40 13.22 -3.85
CA ALA A 150 5.13 13.22 -5.29
C ALA A 150 5.83 12.04 -5.99
N GLU A 151 7.13 11.84 -5.75
CA GLU A 151 7.90 10.73 -6.31
C GLU A 151 7.35 9.36 -5.90
N ARG A 152 6.93 9.22 -4.63
CA ARG A 152 6.29 8.00 -4.15
C ARG A 152 4.99 7.74 -4.91
N ARG A 153 4.13 8.75 -5.09
CA ARG A 153 2.86 8.61 -5.81
C ARG A 153 3.05 8.29 -7.29
N ILE A 154 4.03 8.91 -7.95
CA ILE A 154 4.40 8.59 -9.33
C ILE A 154 4.83 7.12 -9.44
N ARG A 155 5.73 6.66 -8.55
CA ARG A 155 6.16 5.25 -8.53
C ARG A 155 5.01 4.29 -8.26
N GLU A 156 4.09 4.64 -7.37
CA GLU A 156 2.90 3.84 -7.08
C GLU A 156 1.93 3.81 -8.27
N ALA A 157 1.82 4.88 -9.06
CA ALA A 157 0.94 4.94 -10.23
C ALA A 157 1.53 4.19 -11.45
N LEU A 158 2.85 4.21 -11.61
CA LEU A 158 3.56 3.59 -12.74
C LEU A 158 3.94 2.11 -12.52
N ARG A 159 3.70 1.57 -11.32
CA ARG A 159 3.85 0.14 -10.98
C ARG A 159 2.49 -0.49 -10.71
#